data_AF-K7GI12-F1
#
_entry.id   AF-K7GI12-F1
#
_cell.length_a   1.000
_cell.length_b   1.000
_cell.length_c   1.000
_cell.angle_alpha   90.00
_cell.angle_beta   90.00
_cell.angle_gamma   90.00
#
_symmetry.space_group_name_H-M   'P 1'
#
loop_
_entity.id
_entity.type
_entity.pdbx_description
1 polymer ?
#
loop_
_entity_poly.entity_id
_entity_poly.type
_entity_poly.pdbx_seq_one_letter_code
_entity_poly.pdbx_strand_id
1 'polypeptide(L)'
;MGAHLARRYLGGEDVEPDPLRMPSFDPGLGFEQRKERVMIATQQQMNEAQLPLEQRDYCAHYLIKLLKCKRDSFPNFLACKHERHDWDYCEHLDYVMRMKEFERERRLLARKRRLEQKAAAEA
;
A
#
# COMPACT_ATOMS: atom_id res chain seq x y z
N MET A 1 8.91 -4.43 14.23
CA MET A 1 8.22 -3.20 13.80
C MET A 1 7.17 -2.84 14.85
N GLY A 2 7.39 -1.83 15.68
CA GLY A 2 6.46 -1.51 16.79
C GLY A 2 6.75 -0.21 17.53
N ALA A 3 7.94 0.38 17.33
CA ALA A 3 8.31 1.65 17.94
C ALA A 3 7.37 2.83 17.59
N HIS A 4 6.63 2.75 16.47
CA HIS A 4 5.64 3.77 16.11
C HIS A 4 4.49 3.84 17.13
N LEU A 5 4.12 2.72 17.78
CA LEU A 5 3.11 2.71 18.83
C LEU A 5 3.60 3.45 20.07
N ALA A 6 4.82 3.15 20.53
CA ALA A 6 5.42 3.86 21.65
C ALA A 6 5.55 5.37 21.37
N ARG A 7 5.93 5.75 20.14
CA ARG A 7 6.00 7.16 19.74
C ARG A 7 4.63 7.83 19.74
N ARG A 8 3.59 7.18 19.22
CA ARG A 8 2.24 7.75 19.19
C ARG A 8 1.65 7.89 20.59
N TYR A 9 1.69 6.82 21.39
CA TYR A 9 1.05 6.80 22.69
C TYR A 9 1.83 7.53 23.78
N LEU A 10 3.17 7.53 23.74
CA LEU A 10 4.01 8.17 24.77
C LEU A 10 4.62 9.51 24.31
N GLY A 11 4.79 9.72 23.00
CA GLY A 11 5.51 10.88 22.43
C GLY A 11 4.63 12.01 21.87
N GLY A 12 3.30 11.89 22.02
CA GLY A 12 2.32 12.86 21.53
C GLY A 12 1.78 12.52 20.14
N GLU A 13 0.48 12.78 19.94
CA GLU A 13 -0.25 12.40 18.72
C GLU A 13 0.06 13.28 17.50
N ASP A 14 0.63 14.47 17.71
CA ASP A 14 0.73 15.51 16.67
C ASP A 14 1.64 15.15 15.49
N VAL A 15 2.60 14.24 15.70
CA VAL A 15 3.65 13.89 14.71
C VAL A 15 3.40 12.54 14.04
N GLU A 16 2.73 11.62 14.73
CA GLU A 16 2.47 10.28 14.20
C GLU A 16 1.11 10.27 13.49
N PRO A 17 1.04 9.78 12.23
CA PRO A 17 -0.20 9.82 11.47
C PRO A 17 -1.22 8.79 11.99
N ASP A 18 -2.52 9.13 11.93
CA ASP A 18 -3.62 8.26 12.38
C ASP A 18 -4.09 7.28 11.28
N PRO A 19 -3.95 5.94 11.45
CA PRO A 19 -4.21 4.96 10.39
C PRO A 19 -5.61 4.97 9.79
N LEU A 20 -6.62 5.43 10.53
CA LEU A 20 -8.00 5.48 10.05
C LEU A 20 -8.29 6.73 9.20
N ARG A 21 -7.48 7.79 9.34
CA ARG A 21 -7.72 9.12 8.74
C ARG A 21 -6.61 9.55 7.77
N MET A 22 -5.75 8.63 7.33
CA MET A 22 -4.78 8.89 6.27
C MET A 22 -5.42 8.73 4.88
N PRO A 23 -4.98 9.48 3.85
CA PRO A 23 -3.98 10.55 3.86
C PRO A 23 -4.55 11.93 4.22
N SER A 24 -3.79 12.74 4.96
CA SER A 24 -4.20 14.09 5.37
C SER A 24 -3.73 15.20 4.42
N PHE A 25 -2.63 14.95 3.70
CA PHE A 25 -2.05 15.89 2.74
C PHE A 25 -2.43 15.54 1.30
N ASP A 26 -2.44 16.57 0.45
CA ASP A 26 -2.68 16.40 -0.99
C ASP A 26 -1.67 15.38 -1.61
N PRO A 27 -2.14 14.42 -2.42
CA PRO A 27 -1.28 13.47 -3.12
C PRO A 27 -0.21 14.09 -4.03
N GLY A 28 -0.44 15.30 -4.56
CA GLY A 28 0.50 16.02 -5.43
C GLY A 28 1.58 16.79 -4.67
N LEU A 29 1.39 17.08 -3.38
CA LEU A 29 2.33 17.86 -2.59
C LEU A 29 3.73 17.20 -2.54
N GLY A 30 4.72 17.89 -3.12
CA GLY A 30 6.12 17.45 -3.16
C GLY A 30 6.49 16.56 -4.36
N PHE A 31 5.58 16.37 -5.32
CA PHE A 31 5.87 15.66 -6.56
C PHE A 31 5.70 16.58 -7.77
N GLU A 32 6.68 16.61 -8.67
CA GLU A 32 6.59 17.38 -9.92
C GLU A 32 5.63 16.70 -10.92
N GLN A 33 5.71 15.37 -11.05
CA GLN A 33 4.80 14.56 -11.87
C GLN A 33 4.58 13.19 -11.22
N ARG A 34 3.45 13.01 -10.51
CA ARG A 34 3.08 11.73 -9.91
C ARG A 34 2.33 10.87 -10.92
N LYS A 35 2.89 9.72 -11.28
CA LYS A 35 2.22 8.73 -12.15
C LYS A 35 1.19 7.93 -11.35
N GLU A 36 0.03 7.71 -11.95
CA GLU A 36 -1.01 6.85 -11.39
C GLU A 36 -0.65 5.37 -11.51
N ARG A 37 -1.22 4.54 -10.63
CA ARG A 37 -1.04 3.09 -10.69
C ARG A 37 -1.90 2.54 -11.82
N VAL A 38 -1.31 1.68 -12.64
CA VAL A 38 -1.99 1.07 -13.78
C VAL A 38 -2.61 -0.25 -13.36
N MET A 39 -3.93 -0.37 -13.52
CA MET A 39 -4.64 -1.64 -13.39
C MET A 39 -4.47 -2.46 -14.68
N ILE A 40 -3.89 -3.65 -14.56
CA ILE A 40 -3.65 -4.55 -15.70
C ILE A 40 -4.85 -5.47 -15.96
N ALA A 41 -5.47 -5.98 -14.89
CA ALA A 41 -6.66 -6.82 -14.99
C ALA A 41 -7.91 -5.98 -15.26
N THR A 42 -8.74 -6.39 -16.22
CA THR A 42 -10.02 -5.72 -16.47
C THR A 42 -11.05 -6.14 -15.41
N GLN A 43 -12.03 -5.26 -15.15
CA GLN A 43 -13.09 -5.55 -14.17
C GLN A 43 -13.92 -6.77 -14.56
N GLN A 44 -14.16 -6.99 -15.86
CA GLN A 44 -14.89 -8.15 -16.38
C GLN A 44 -14.12 -9.44 -16.09
N GLN A 45 -12.80 -9.47 -16.33
CA GLN A 45 -11.96 -10.65 -16.04
C GLN A 45 -11.96 -11.03 -14.56
N MET A 46 -11.93 -10.04 -13.65
CA MET A 46 -12.00 -10.30 -12.20
C MET A 46 -13.37 -10.84 -11.77
N ASN A 47 -14.44 -10.43 -12.46
CA ASN A 47 -15.79 -10.92 -12.18
C ASN A 47 -16.01 -12.34 -12.70
N GLU A 48 -15.53 -12.64 -13.90
CA GLU A 48 -15.56 -14.00 -14.49
C GLU A 48 -14.75 -14.99 -13.66
N ALA A 49 -13.61 -14.55 -13.11
CA ALA A 49 -12.79 -15.34 -12.19
C ALA A 49 -13.39 -15.46 -10.78
N GLN A 50 -14.53 -14.79 -10.52
CA GLN A 50 -15.24 -14.80 -9.23
C GLN A 50 -14.33 -14.49 -8.02
N LEU A 51 -13.43 -13.51 -8.18
CA LEU A 51 -12.53 -13.12 -7.11
C LEU A 51 -13.29 -12.46 -5.95
N PRO A 52 -12.93 -12.73 -4.68
CA PRO A 52 -13.48 -12.02 -3.53
C PRO A 52 -13.06 -10.55 -3.56
N LEU A 53 -13.87 -9.68 -2.97
CA LEU A 53 -13.64 -8.22 -3.04
C LEU A 53 -12.27 -7.80 -2.48
N GLU A 54 -11.80 -8.47 -1.44
CA GLU A 54 -10.50 -8.20 -0.80
C GLU A 54 -9.30 -8.52 -1.71
N GLN A 55 -9.47 -9.37 -2.73
CA GLN A 55 -8.39 -9.78 -3.63
C GLN A 55 -8.44 -9.04 -4.98
N ARG A 56 -9.33 -8.05 -5.13
CA ARG A 56 -9.49 -7.24 -6.35
C ARG A 56 -8.57 -6.02 -6.35
N ASP A 57 -7.31 -6.26 -6.05
CA ASP A 57 -6.27 -5.23 -5.96
C ASP A 57 -5.53 -5.05 -7.30
N TYR A 58 -4.59 -4.09 -7.35
CA TYR A 58 -3.70 -3.87 -8.51
C TYR A 58 -2.94 -5.15 -8.92
N CYS A 59 -2.71 -6.05 -7.96
CA CYS A 59 -2.03 -7.32 -8.15
C CYS A 59 -2.90 -8.48 -8.68
N ALA A 60 -4.21 -8.30 -8.87
CA ALA A 60 -5.16 -9.38 -9.18
C ALA A 60 -4.84 -10.18 -10.47
N HIS A 61 -4.08 -9.60 -11.39
CA HIS A 61 -3.66 -10.26 -12.62
C HIS A 61 -2.76 -11.49 -12.39
N TYR A 62 -1.92 -11.49 -11.34
CA TYR A 62 -1.13 -12.67 -10.96
C TYR A 62 -2.00 -13.74 -10.31
N LEU A 63 -2.97 -13.34 -9.50
CA LEU A 63 -3.89 -14.26 -8.87
C LEU A 63 -4.74 -15.04 -9.90
N ILE A 64 -5.21 -14.37 -10.95
CA ILE A 64 -5.93 -15.02 -12.05
C ILE A 64 -5.03 -16.09 -12.73
N LYS A 65 -3.75 -15.78 -12.97
CA LYS A 65 -2.79 -16.75 -13.54
C LYS A 65 -2.56 -17.95 -12.63
N LEU A 66 -2.44 -17.71 -11.33
CA LEU A 66 -2.25 -18.73 -10.30
C LEU A 66 -3.47 -19.67 -10.24
N LEU A 67 -4.70 -19.13 -10.23
CA LEU A 67 -5.92 -19.93 -10.24
C LEU A 67 -6.05 -20.74 -11.52
N LYS A 68 -5.70 -20.16 -12.67
CA LYS A 68 -5.65 -20.88 -13.95
C LYS A 68 -4.65 -22.04 -13.89
N CYS A 69 -3.42 -21.80 -13.43
CA CYS A 69 -2.40 -22.84 -13.30
C CYS A 69 -2.88 -23.98 -12.40
N LYS A 70 -3.48 -23.66 -11.23
CA LYS A 70 -4.02 -24.68 -10.31
C LYS A 70 -5.10 -25.55 -10.94
N ARG A 71 -5.95 -24.98 -11.79
CA ARG A 71 -7.00 -25.73 -12.50
C ARG A 71 -6.39 -26.63 -13.58
N ASP A 72 -5.43 -26.11 -14.33
CA ASP A 72 -4.84 -26.81 -15.48
C ASP A 72 -3.83 -27.89 -15.03
N SER A 73 -3.19 -27.74 -13.87
CA SER A 73 -2.14 -28.66 -13.36
C SER A 73 -2.64 -29.74 -12.41
N PHE A 74 -3.95 -29.88 -12.18
CA PHE A 74 -4.50 -30.92 -11.30
C PHE A 74 -4.26 -32.31 -11.91
N PRO A 75 -3.70 -33.32 -11.18
CA PRO A 75 -3.56 -33.46 -9.71
C PRO A 75 -2.24 -32.97 -9.09
N ASN A 76 -1.31 -32.43 -9.89
CA ASN A 76 0.01 -32.01 -9.43
C ASN A 76 -0.05 -30.63 -8.75
N PHE A 77 -0.32 -30.61 -7.44
CA PHE A 77 -0.45 -29.36 -6.66
C PHE A 77 0.85 -28.54 -6.50
N LEU A 78 2.00 -29.16 -6.74
CA LEU A 78 3.32 -28.55 -6.54
C LEU A 78 3.89 -27.85 -7.78
N ALA A 79 3.22 -27.97 -8.94
CA ALA A 79 3.73 -27.41 -10.19
C ALA A 79 3.71 -25.87 -10.21
N CYS A 80 2.68 -25.25 -9.63
CA CYS A 80 2.45 -23.80 -9.73
C CYS A 80 3.13 -22.98 -8.62
N LYS A 81 4.42 -23.18 -8.37
CA LYS A 81 5.16 -22.42 -7.34
C LYS A 81 5.61 -21.05 -7.83
N HIS A 82 5.95 -20.94 -9.11
CA HIS A 82 6.44 -19.68 -9.70
C HIS A 82 5.32 -18.64 -9.73
N GLU A 83 4.12 -19.02 -10.17
CA GLU A 83 2.96 -18.12 -10.21
C GLU A 83 2.51 -17.68 -8.81
N ARG A 84 2.70 -18.53 -7.80
CA ARG A 84 2.48 -18.16 -6.39
C ARG A 84 3.48 -17.10 -5.94
N HIS A 85 4.76 -17.36 -6.17
CA HIS A 85 5.81 -16.41 -5.80
C HIS A 85 5.64 -15.05 -6.50
N ASP A 86 5.23 -15.04 -7.77
CA ASP A 86 5.00 -13.79 -8.51
C ASP A 86 3.85 -12.97 -7.91
N TRP A 87 2.77 -13.65 -7.48
CA TRP A 87 1.67 -13.01 -6.77
C TRP A 87 2.12 -12.49 -5.40
N ASP A 88 2.76 -13.33 -4.58
CA ASP A 88 3.26 -12.96 -3.24
C ASP A 88 4.24 -11.78 -3.31
N TYR A 89 5.12 -11.77 -4.33
CA TYR A 89 6.09 -10.70 -4.54
C TYR A 89 5.39 -9.38 -4.90
N CYS A 90 4.36 -9.45 -5.74
CA CYS A 90 3.59 -8.28 -6.13
C CYS A 90 2.76 -7.72 -4.95
N GLU A 91 2.17 -8.56 -4.10
CA GLU A 91 1.54 -8.12 -2.85
C GLU A 91 2.54 -7.47 -1.89
N HIS A 92 3.75 -8.03 -1.80
CA HIS A 92 4.84 -7.43 -1.04
C HIS A 92 5.22 -6.04 -1.57
N LEU A 93 5.27 -5.85 -2.90
CA LEU A 93 5.52 -4.52 -3.48
C LEU A 93 4.40 -3.53 -3.15
N ASP A 94 3.13 -3.96 -3.19
CA ASP A 94 2.00 -3.13 -2.77
C ASP A 94 2.06 -2.77 -1.28
N TYR A 95 2.49 -3.70 -0.43
CA TYR A 95 2.73 -3.42 0.99
C TYR A 95 3.86 -2.40 1.19
N VAL A 96 4.97 -2.54 0.45
CA VAL A 96 6.07 -1.56 0.47
C VAL A 96 5.60 -0.17 0.04
N MET A 97 4.69 -0.08 -0.93
CA MET A 97 4.11 1.20 -1.34
C MET A 97 3.27 1.83 -0.23
N ARG A 98 2.45 1.04 0.48
CA ARG A 98 1.68 1.52 1.64
C ARG A 98 2.58 1.99 2.79
N MET A 99 3.71 1.30 3.03
CA MET A 99 4.71 1.75 4.01
C MET A 99 5.33 3.10 3.62
N LYS A 100 5.62 3.32 2.33
CA LYS A 100 6.12 4.62 1.83
C LYS A 100 5.11 5.74 2.03
N GLU A 101 3.82 5.47 1.82
CA GLU A 101 2.73 6.42 2.06
C GLU A 101 2.64 6.79 3.56
N PHE A 102 2.73 5.80 4.46
CA PHE A 102 2.75 6.04 5.90
C PHE A 102 3.95 6.90 6.34
N GLU A 103 5.16 6.57 5.87
CA GLU A 103 6.35 7.37 6.17
C GLU A 103 6.29 8.78 5.59
N ARG A 104 5.68 8.95 4.40
CA ARG A 104 5.47 10.26 3.79
C ARG A 104 4.62 11.14 4.69
N GLU A 105 3.45 10.68 5.10
CA GLU A 105 2.54 11.43 5.99
C GLU A 105 3.26 11.83 7.29
N ARG A 106 3.98 10.90 7.91
CA ARG A 106 4.75 11.15 9.12
C ARG A 106 5.80 12.25 8.96
N ARG A 107 6.56 12.23 7.85
CA ARG A 107 7.57 13.26 7.56
C ARG A 107 6.94 14.62 7.26
N LEU A 108 5.77 14.65 6.62
CA LEU A 108 5.03 15.88 6.36
C LEU A 108 4.47 16.50 7.65
N LEU A 109 3.91 15.69 8.56
CA LEU A 109 3.48 16.14 9.89
C LEU A 109 4.66 16.69 10.70
N ALA A 110 5.79 15.97 10.72
CA ALA A 110 7.01 16.44 11.39
C ALA A 110 7.52 17.77 10.80
N ARG A 111 7.41 17.96 9.47
CA ARG A 111 7.76 19.23 8.81
C ARG A 111 6.79 20.34 9.19
N LYS A 112 5.49 20.07 9.22
CA LYS A 112 4.45 21.04 9.61
C LYS A 112 4.71 21.55 11.04
N ARG A 113 4.93 20.63 11.99
CA ARG A 113 5.27 20.98 13.38
C ARG A 113 6.52 21.86 13.48
N ARG A 114 7.57 21.56 12.70
CA ARG A 114 8.80 22.39 12.68
C ARG A 114 8.55 23.80 12.15
N LEU A 115 7.68 23.96 11.17
CA LEU A 115 7.32 25.28 10.63
C LEU A 115 6.50 26.09 11.63
N GLU A 116 5.53 25.45 12.29
CA GLU A 116 4.71 26.08 13.35
C GLU A 116 5.57 26.53 14.54
N GLN A 117 6.54 25.71 14.97
CA GLN A 117 7.48 26.09 16.02
C GLN A 117 8.38 27.28 15.65
N LYS A 118 8.80 27.37 14.38
CA LYS A 118 9.58 28.52 13.90
C LYS A 118 8.74 29.78 13.85
N ALA A 119 7.53 29.70 13.29
CA ALA A 119 6.60 30.81 13.24
C ALA A 119 6.24 31.33 14.65
N ALA A 120 6.07 30.42 15.62
CA ALA A 120 5.82 30.79 17.02
C ALA A 120 7.04 31.37 17.75
N ALA A 121 8.27 31.14 17.27
CA ALA A 121 9.49 31.72 17.82
C ALA A 121 9.85 33.07 17.18
N GLU A 122 9.38 33.31 15.94
CA GLU A 122 9.55 34.55 15.21
C GLU A 122 8.46 35.59 15.54
N ALA A 123 7.31 35.16 16.06
CA ALA A 123 6.21 35.99 16.56
C ALA A 123 6.41 36.41 18.02
#